data_AF-A0A6P8RD81-F1
#
_entry.id   AF-A0A6P8RD81-F1
#
_cell.length_a   1.000
_cell.length_b   1.000
_cell.length_c   1.000
_cell.angle_alpha   90.00
_cell.angle_beta   90.00
_cell.angle_gamma   90.00
#
_symmetry.space_group_name_H-M   'P 1'
#
loop_
_entity.id
_entity.type
_entity.pdbx_description
1 polymer ?
#
loop_
_entity_poly.entity_id
_entity_poly.type
_entity_poly.pdbx_seq_one_letter_code
_entity_poly.pdbx_strand_id
1 'polypeptide(L)' 'MSARQQQGEGNCGVSEEQQEILEYNFSKSRQPDEASLMLIAAEAGLSEPDTRLWFKKRLAKWRESEGLPAKCGSVTD' A
#
# COMPACT_ATOMS: atom_id res chain seq x y z
N MET A 1 -23.39 -14.76 -25.41
CA MET A 1 -23.11 -14.66 -23.96
C MET A 1 -21.63 -14.32 -23.80
N SER A 2 -21.37 -13.35 -22.93
CA SER A 2 -20.22 -12.44 -22.79
C SER A 2 -18.82 -12.87 -23.23
N ALA A 3 -18.20 -11.96 -23.99
CA ALA A 3 -16.75 -11.79 -24.11
C ALA A 3 -16.16 -11.53 -22.71
N ARG A 4 -15.31 -12.43 -22.22
CA ARG A 4 -14.44 -12.15 -21.08
C ARG A 4 -13.16 -11.51 -21.59
N GLN A 5 -13.27 -10.23 -21.91
CA GLN A 5 -12.14 -9.31 -21.79
C GLN A 5 -11.81 -9.11 -20.30
N GLN A 6 -10.63 -8.51 -20.08
CA GLN A 6 -9.93 -8.23 -18.82
C GLN A 6 -9.11 -9.40 -18.25
N GLN A 7 -7.80 -9.30 -18.03
CA GLN A 7 -6.81 -8.24 -18.23
C GLN A 7 -5.46 -8.90 -17.89
N GLY A 8 -4.48 -8.82 -18.80
CA GLY A 8 -3.15 -9.41 -18.63
C GLY A 8 -2.09 -8.31 -18.65
N GLU A 9 -2.12 -7.44 -17.65
CA GLU A 9 -1.03 -6.53 -17.33
C GLU A 9 -0.47 -7.00 -16.00
N GLY A 10 0.85 -7.18 -15.90
CA GLY A 10 1.56 -7.74 -14.74
C GLY A 10 1.50 -6.87 -13.48
N ASN A 11 0.30 -6.70 -12.95
CA ASN A 11 0.01 -6.20 -11.61
C ASN A 11 -0.63 -7.38 -10.88
N CYS A 12 0.17 -8.20 -10.18
CA CYS A 12 -0.34 -9.09 -9.13
C CYS A 12 -0.99 -8.21 -8.06
N GLY A 13 -2.23 -7.80 -8.31
CA GLY A 13 -3.04 -7.06 -7.39
C GLY A 13 -3.25 -7.93 -6.18
N VAL A 14 -2.70 -7.49 -5.06
CA VAL A 14 -2.98 -8.02 -3.73
C VAL A 14 -4.49 -8.28 -3.63
N SER A 15 -4.88 -9.51 -3.28
CA SER A 15 -6.30 -9.90 -3.18
C SER A 15 -7.02 -9.03 -2.16
N GLU A 16 -8.36 -8.95 -2.21
CA GLU A 16 -9.13 -8.15 -1.25
C GLU A 16 -8.80 -8.50 0.21
N GLU A 17 -8.76 -9.79 0.55
CA GLU A 17 -8.37 -10.26 1.90
C GLU A 17 -6.97 -9.78 2.31
N GLN A 18 -6.00 -9.88 1.40
CA GLN A 18 -4.64 -9.43 1.65
C GLN A 18 -4.58 -7.90 1.78
N GLN A 19 -5.39 -7.17 1.00
CA GLN A 19 -5.47 -5.72 1.07
C GLN A 19 -6.10 -5.28 2.39
N GLU A 20 -7.13 -5.97 2.88
CA GLU A 20 -7.74 -5.71 4.19
C GLU A 20 -6.72 -5.87 5.32
N ILE A 21 -5.90 -6.93 5.28
CA ILE A 21 -4.82 -7.16 6.25
C ILE A 21 -3.78 -6.02 6.19
N LEU A 22 -3.34 -5.63 4.99
CA LEU A 22 -2.37 -4.56 4.81
C LEU A 22 -2.92 -3.19 5.23
N GLU A 23 -4.16 -2.86 4.86
CA GLU A 23 -4.85 -1.61 5.25
C GLU A 23 -5.04 -1.54 6.76
N TYR A 24 -5.47 -2.64 7.39
CA TYR A 24 -5.63 -2.74 8.83
C TYR A 24 -4.31 -2.48 9.55
N ASN A 25 -3.24 -3.15 9.12
CA ASN A 25 -1.91 -2.95 9.70
C ASN A 25 -1.36 -1.54 9.42
N PHE A 26 -1.60 -0.99 8.23
CA PHE A 26 -1.22 0.39 7.86
C PHE A 26 -1.93 1.45 8.72
N SER A 27 -3.19 1.21 9.09
CA SER A 27 -3.95 2.12 9.96
C SER A 27 -3.36 2.21 11.37
N LYS A 28 -2.77 1.11 11.86
CA LYS A 28 -2.09 1.05 13.17
C LYS A 28 -0.67 1.56 13.10
N SER A 29 0.07 1.17 12.08
CA SER A 29 1.46 1.57 11.85
C SER A 29 1.69 1.89 10.38
N ARG A 30 1.87 3.18 10.09
CA ARG A 30 2.11 3.68 8.72
C ARG A 30 3.53 3.35 8.22
N GLN A 31 4.45 3.06 9.15
CA GLN A 31 5.84 2.68 8.90
C GLN A 31 6.23 1.54 9.83
N PRO A 32 5.86 0.29 9.53
CA PRO A 32 6.30 -0.86 10.30
C PRO A 32 7.80 -1.08 10.14
N ASP A 33 8.49 -1.39 11.25
CA ASP A 33 9.87 -1.88 11.24
C ASP A 33 9.96 -3.25 10.54
N GLU A 34 11.17 -3.67 10.19
CA GLU A 34 11.43 -4.92 9.46
C GLU A 34 10.76 -6.14 10.10
N ALA A 35 10.85 -6.27 11.43
CA ALA A 35 10.19 -7.34 12.18
C ALA A 35 8.65 -7.32 12.02
N SER A 36 8.04 -6.15 12.11
CA SER A 36 6.59 -6.01 11.92
C SER A 36 6.19 -6.27 10.47
N LEU A 37 6.99 -5.81 9.51
CA LEU A 37 6.78 -6.04 8.09
C LEU A 37 6.79 -7.55 7.76
N MET A 38 7.72 -8.32 8.33
CA MET A 38 7.78 -9.78 8.17
C MET A 38 6.51 -10.46 8.70
N LEU A 39 6.02 -10.06 9.87
CA LEU A 39 4.78 -10.59 10.45
C LEU A 39 3.57 -10.28 9.56
N ILE A 40 3.47 -9.04 9.06
CA ILE A 40 2.38 -8.62 8.17
C ILE A 40 2.44 -9.36 6.83
N ALA A 41 3.65 -9.55 6.28
CA ALA A 41 3.85 -10.30 5.04
C ALA A 41 3.40 -11.76 5.22
N ALA A 42 3.76 -12.39 6.33
CA ALA A 42 3.30 -13.74 6.66
C ALA A 42 1.77 -13.81 6.83
N GLU A 43 1.16 -12.84 7.50
CA GLU A 43 -0.30 -12.76 7.72
C GLU A 43 -1.06 -12.56 6.40
N ALA A 44 -0.56 -11.68 5.53
CA ALA A 44 -1.12 -11.45 4.20
C ALA A 44 -0.75 -12.52 3.17
N GLY A 45 0.11 -13.49 3.51
CA GLY A 45 0.64 -14.47 2.56
C GLY A 45 1.43 -13.85 1.41
N LEU A 46 2.08 -12.71 1.65
CA LEU A 46 2.89 -11.98 0.68
C LEU A 46 4.39 -12.12 0.99
N SER A 47 5.21 -11.79 0.02
CA SER A 47 6.63 -11.64 0.26
C SER A 47 6.90 -10.33 1.01
N GLU A 48 7.98 -10.31 1.80
CA GLU A 48 8.45 -9.10 2.48
C GLU A 48 8.71 -7.92 1.50
N PRO A 49 9.41 -8.08 0.36
CA PRO A 49 9.62 -6.96 -0.57
C PRO A 49 8.32 -6.44 -1.20
N ASP A 50 7.35 -7.31 -1.48
CA ASP A 50 6.05 -6.88 -2.03
C ASP A 50 5.25 -6.09 -1.01
N THR A 51 5.21 -6.58 0.23
CA THR A 51 4.58 -5.90 1.37
C THR A 51 5.22 -4.52 1.57
N ARG A 52 6.55 -4.44 1.57
CA ARG A 52 7.31 -3.19 1.68
C ARG A 52 6.95 -2.19 0.57
N LEU A 53 6.86 -2.67 -0.66
CA LEU A 53 6.50 -1.85 -1.81
C LEU A 53 5.07 -1.32 -1.70
N TRP A 54 4.14 -2.16 -1.24
CA TRP A 54 2.76 -1.77 -0.99
C TRP A 54 2.68 -0.66 0.06
N PHE A 55 3.35 -0.83 1.21
CA PHE A 55 3.39 0.17 2.28
C PHE A 55 3.97 1.50 1.79
N LYS A 56 5.05 1.48 1.01
CA LYS A 56 5.62 2.70 0.41
C LYS A 56 4.63 3.42 -0.53
N LYS A 57 3.96 2.67 -1.41
CA LYS A 57 2.94 3.21 -2.32
C LYS A 57 1.74 3.78 -1.56
N ARG A 58 1.25 3.06 -0.56
CA ARG A 58 0.12 3.50 0.28
C ARG A 58 0.48 4.74 1.10
N LEU A 59 1.69 4.78 1.67
CA LEU A 59 2.20 5.94 2.40
C LEU A 59 2.30 7.19 1.52
N ALA A 60 2.76 7.05 0.27
CA ALA A 60 2.79 8.16 -0.68
C ALA A 60 1.38 8.72 -0.92
N LYS A 61 0.40 7.86 -1.24
CA LYS A 61 -1.00 8.26 -1.42
C LYS A 61 -1.61 8.89 -0.16
N TRP A 62 -1.30 8.34 1.01
CA TRP A 62 -1.75 8.90 2.28
C TRP A 62 -1.17 10.30 2.50
N ARG A 63 0.12 10.53 2.21
CA ARG A 63 0.72 11.87 2.30
C ARG A 63 0.08 12.88 1.36
N GLU A 64 -0.27 12.47 0.15
CA GLU A 64 -1.02 13.31 -0.79
C GLU A 64 -2.42 13.65 -0.24
N SER A 65 -3.10 12.68 0.39
CA SER A 65 -4.45 12.84 0.94
C SER A 65 -4.52 13.69 2.21
N GLU A 66 -3.51 13.60 3.08
CA GLU A 66 -3.38 14.45 4.27
C GLU A 66 -3.00 15.89 3.94
N GLY A 67 -2.79 16.21 2.65
CA GLY A 67 -2.43 17.56 2.22
C GLY A 67 -1.05 18.00 2.71
N LEU A 68 -0.17 17.05 3.07
CA LEU A 68 1.22 17.35 3.41
C LEU A 68 1.95 17.68 2.11
N PRO A 69 2.29 18.96 1.85
CA PRO A 69 2.96 19.30 0.62
C PRO A 69 4.33 18.61 0.60
N ALA A 70 4.66 17.96 -0.51
CA ALA A 70 5.96 17.30 -0.68
C ALA A 70 7.16 18.28 -0.66
N LYS A 71 6.92 19.58 -0.58
CA LYS A 71 7.94 20.64 -0.53
C LYS A 71 7.40 21.83 0.28
N CYS A 72 8.25 22.41 1.13
CA CYS A 72 8.02 23.75 1.64
C CYS A 72 7.99 24.78 0.49
N GLY A 73 7.27 25.88 0.66
CA GLY A 73 7.18 27.02 -0.25
C GLY A 73 5.98 26.94 -1.20
N SER A 74 5.07 27.91 -1.31
CA SER A 74 5.03 29.28 -0.82
C SER A 74 3.63 29.57 -0.31
N VAL A 75 3.52 30.17 0.86
CA VAL A 75 2.32 30.93 1.23
C VAL A 75 2.29 32.14 0.29
N THR A 76 1.36 32.15 -0.65
CA THR A 76 0.91 33.39 -1.27
C THR A 76 -0.29 33.85 -0.44
N ASP A 77 -0.05 34.79 0.46
CA ASP A 77 -1.06 35.77 0.92
C ASP A 77 -0.48 37.16 0.62
#